data_AF-A0A9P6MDF4-F1
#
_entry.id   AF-A0A9P6MDF4-F1
#
_cell.length_a   1.000
_cell.length_b   1.000
_cell.length_c   1.000
_cell.angle_alpha   90.00
_cell.angle_beta   90.00
_cell.angle_gamma   90.00
#
_symmetry.space_group_name_H-M   'P 1'
#
loop_
_entity.id
_entity.type
_entity.pdbx_description
1 polymer ?
#
loop_
_entity_poly.entity_id
_entity_poly.type
_entity_poly.pdbx_seq_one_letter_code
_entity_poly.pdbx_strand_id
1 'polypeptide(L)'
;MTGVAIGLVSSVKWVGLFVTALVGLYTIEDLWDLFGDLNIPKTIYIKHWVARAACLIALPFSVYVASFALHFAILRNSGPGDAQMSSLFQAGLRGNQFTSNPLEVALGSKVSIKNTGYGGGLLHSHVQTYPEGSGQQQVTCYHHKDTNNNWIVKRAHGLSTDFEKEDIQILHDGDTVRLIHESTSRNLHSHRIKAPLTSGQWEVSAYGSDQVVDSNDEWVVEVVEDHSQYPKNGIVRSLTTTFRLRHRMLGCLLTAENKNLPQWGFRQIEVYCDQRNRTDSSHSIWNVEQHWNDRLPPGGDSLYKSKFWKDFWHLNVAMMTSNNALIPDPDKEDVLASNPSQWPLLAVGLRMCGWGLMVVEEIG
;
A
#
# COMPACT_ATOMS: atom_id res chain seq x y z
N MET A 1 30.25 20.51 -5.03
CA MET A 1 29.74 20.83 -3.68
C MET A 1 28.24 21.08 -3.67
N THR A 2 27.72 22.06 -4.41
CA THR A 2 26.29 22.42 -4.44
C THR A 2 25.37 21.22 -4.71
N GLY A 3 25.68 20.39 -5.70
CA GLY A 3 24.88 19.19 -5.99
C GLY A 3 24.79 18.18 -4.84
N VAL A 4 25.88 17.97 -4.12
CA VAL A 4 25.90 17.08 -2.94
C VAL A 4 25.04 17.67 -1.83
N ALA A 5 25.18 18.97 -1.55
CA ALA A 5 24.39 19.66 -0.53
C ALA A 5 22.88 19.60 -0.85
N ILE A 6 22.49 19.84 -2.10
CA ILE A 6 21.09 19.71 -2.56
C ILE A 6 20.57 18.28 -2.36
N GLY A 7 21.38 17.27 -2.72
CA GLY A 7 21.03 15.87 -2.54
C GLY A 7 20.82 15.50 -1.06
N LEU A 8 21.71 15.97 -0.18
CA LEU A 8 21.61 15.76 1.26
C LEU A 8 20.38 16.44 1.86
N VAL A 9 20.14 17.71 1.53
CA VAL A 9 18.98 18.47 2.04
C VAL A 9 17.67 17.83 1.60
N SER A 10 17.59 17.36 0.34
CA SER A 10 16.42 16.63 -0.18
C SER A 10 16.23 15.26 0.46
N SER A 11 17.33 14.62 0.91
CA SER A 11 17.30 13.33 1.62
C SER A 11 16.85 13.46 3.08
N VAL A 12 17.05 14.62 3.70
CA VAL A 12 16.60 14.89 5.08
C VAL A 12 15.08 15.13 5.13
N LYS A 13 14.56 16.00 4.25
CA LYS A 13 13.13 16.30 4.18
C LYS A 13 12.76 16.84 2.80
N TRP A 14 11.57 16.53 2.32
CA TRP A 14 11.07 16.99 1.02
C TRP A 14 10.90 18.51 0.87
N VAL A 15 10.91 19.27 1.97
CA VAL A 15 11.01 20.74 1.93
C VAL A 15 12.30 21.19 1.22
N GLY A 16 13.34 20.34 1.23
CA GLY A 16 14.57 20.55 0.46
C GLY A 16 14.39 20.68 -1.05
N LEU A 17 13.27 20.20 -1.60
CA LEU A 17 12.94 20.38 -3.01
C LEU A 17 12.70 21.86 -3.35
N PHE A 18 12.31 22.71 -2.39
CA PHE A 18 12.22 24.16 -2.62
C PHE A 18 13.59 24.81 -2.83
N VAL A 19 14.62 24.34 -2.13
CA VAL A 19 16.00 24.78 -2.37
C VAL A 19 16.46 24.33 -3.75
N THR A 20 16.13 23.10 -4.15
CA THR A 20 16.41 22.58 -5.49
C THR A 20 15.73 23.43 -6.56
N ALA A 21 14.46 23.81 -6.36
CA ALA A 21 13.72 24.66 -7.28
C ALA A 21 14.34 26.06 -7.39
N LEU A 22 14.74 26.67 -6.27
CA LEU A 22 15.40 27.98 -6.27
C LEU A 22 16.71 27.95 -7.06
N VAL A 23 17.58 26.96 -6.80
CA VAL A 23 18.82 26.78 -7.57
C VAL A 23 18.53 26.49 -9.03
N GLY A 24 17.45 25.75 -9.33
CA GLY A 24 16.97 25.52 -10.68
C GLY A 24 16.60 26.81 -11.41
N LEU A 25 15.89 27.73 -10.75
CA LEU A 25 15.53 29.04 -11.32
C LEU A 25 16.77 29.87 -11.66
N TYR A 26 17.73 29.98 -10.74
CA TYR A 26 19.01 30.65 -11.01
C TYR A 26 19.77 29.98 -12.15
N THR A 27 19.71 28.65 -12.24
CA THR A 27 20.37 27.91 -13.32
C THR A 27 19.73 28.19 -14.68
N ILE A 28 18.40 28.34 -14.72
CA ILE A 28 17.66 28.69 -15.95
C ILE A 28 17.99 30.13 -16.37
N GLU A 29 18.02 31.07 -15.42
CA GLU A 29 18.43 32.47 -15.67
C GLU A 29 19.86 32.54 -16.23
N ASP A 30 20.82 31.88 -15.58
CA ASP A 30 22.20 31.76 -16.06
C ASP A 30 22.28 31.20 -17.49
N LEU A 31 21.53 30.13 -17.78
CA LEU A 31 21.52 29.49 -19.10
C LEU A 31 20.81 30.35 -20.16
N TRP A 32 19.89 31.21 -19.75
CA TRP A 32 19.24 32.18 -20.61
C TRP A 32 20.20 33.32 -20.97
N ASP A 33 20.92 33.86 -19.99
CA ASP A 33 21.91 34.91 -20.22
C ASP A 33 23.07 34.42 -21.10
N LEU A 34 23.57 33.20 -20.84
CA LEU A 34 24.58 32.56 -21.69
C LEU A 34 24.08 32.27 -23.12
N PHE A 35 22.78 32.12 -23.32
CA PHE A 35 22.20 31.95 -24.65
C PHE A 35 22.16 33.29 -25.40
N GLY A 36 21.98 34.40 -24.69
CA GLY A 36 21.99 35.76 -25.25
C GLY A 36 23.39 36.27 -25.62
N ASP A 37 24.47 35.69 -25.06
CA ASP A 37 25.84 36.09 -25.37
C ASP A 37 26.34 35.48 -26.69
N LEU A 38 26.38 36.32 -27.74
CA LEU A 38 26.84 35.95 -29.08
C LEU A 38 28.35 35.65 -29.16
N ASN A 39 29.13 35.97 -28.13
CA ASN A 39 30.56 35.70 -28.09
C ASN A 39 30.89 34.25 -27.70
N ILE A 40 29.91 33.50 -27.17
CA ILE A 40 30.13 32.15 -26.67
C ILE A 40 29.88 31.13 -27.79
N PRO A 41 30.87 30.27 -28.10
CA PRO A 41 30.67 29.15 -29.03
C PRO A 41 29.57 28.20 -28.54
N LYS A 42 28.72 27.72 -29.45
CA LYS A 42 27.64 26.76 -29.15
C LYS A 42 28.12 25.49 -28.43
N THR A 43 29.36 25.08 -28.67
CA THR A 43 29.98 23.92 -28.00
C THR A 43 30.21 24.18 -26.51
N ILE A 44 30.61 25.39 -26.13
CA ILE A 44 30.79 25.79 -24.73
C ILE A 44 29.42 25.89 -24.05
N TYR A 45 28.42 26.43 -24.74
CA TYR A 45 27.04 26.47 -24.25
C TYR A 45 26.48 25.08 -23.93
N ILE A 46 26.64 24.10 -24.83
CA ILE A 46 26.22 22.71 -24.59
C ILE A 46 26.99 22.10 -23.40
N LYS A 47 28.30 22.38 -23.27
CA LYS A 47 29.08 21.93 -22.10
C LYS A 47 28.52 22.49 -20.79
N HIS A 48 28.06 23.75 -20.78
CA HIS A 48 27.39 24.34 -19.61
C HIS A 48 26.09 23.61 -19.24
N TRP A 49 25.26 23.26 -20.23
CA TRP A 49 24.07 22.44 -20.02
C TRP A 49 24.41 21.08 -19.41
N VAL A 50 25.36 20.36 -20.02
CA VAL A 50 25.76 19.02 -19.56
C VAL A 50 26.36 19.09 -18.15
N ALA A 51 27.22 20.06 -17.87
CA ALA A 51 27.83 20.24 -16.55
C ALA A 51 26.78 20.52 -15.47
N ARG A 52 25.80 21.40 -15.75
CA ARG A 52 24.71 21.72 -14.82
C ARG A 52 23.76 20.52 -14.64
N ALA A 53 23.40 19.81 -15.70
CA ALA A 53 22.58 18.60 -15.59
C ALA A 53 23.29 17.50 -14.77
N ALA A 54 24.58 17.27 -14.99
CA ALA A 54 25.34 16.28 -14.23
C ALA A 54 25.48 16.69 -12.74
N CYS A 55 25.86 17.94 -12.47
CA CYS A 55 26.15 18.41 -11.12
C CYS A 55 24.91 18.80 -10.30
N LEU A 56 23.82 19.24 -10.93
CA LEU A 56 22.63 19.78 -10.24
C LEU A 56 21.38 18.90 -10.41
N ILE A 57 21.44 17.83 -11.20
CA ILE A 57 20.34 16.84 -11.31
C ILE A 57 20.86 15.45 -10.97
N ALA A 58 21.80 14.91 -11.77
CA ALA A 58 22.25 13.53 -11.62
C ALA A 58 22.96 13.30 -10.27
N LEU A 59 23.85 14.21 -9.86
CA LEU A 59 24.57 14.10 -8.59
C LEU A 59 23.64 14.18 -7.36
N PRO A 60 22.77 15.20 -7.19
CA PRO A 60 21.78 15.20 -6.11
C PRO A 60 20.89 13.96 -6.08
N PHE A 61 20.41 13.52 -7.25
CA PHE A 61 19.59 12.31 -7.36
C PHE A 61 20.35 11.06 -6.92
N SER A 62 21.63 10.92 -7.29
CA SER A 62 22.45 9.80 -6.85
C SER A 62 22.67 9.78 -5.33
N VAL A 63 22.83 10.94 -4.70
CA VAL A 63 22.92 11.07 -3.23
C VAL A 63 21.61 10.68 -2.58
N TYR A 64 20.47 11.10 -3.15
CA TYR A 64 19.15 10.70 -2.68
C TYR A 64 18.95 9.19 -2.74
N VAL A 65 19.24 8.57 -3.88
CA VAL A 65 19.17 7.11 -4.06
C VAL A 65 20.14 6.38 -3.11
N ALA A 66 21.35 6.89 -2.92
CA ALA A 66 22.33 6.32 -2.00
C ALA A 66 21.85 6.33 -0.54
N SER A 67 21.15 7.40 -0.12
CA SER A 67 20.53 7.47 1.21
C SER A 67 19.48 6.37 1.40
N PHE A 68 18.65 6.09 0.39
CA PHE A 68 17.68 4.98 0.43
C PHE A 68 18.34 3.60 0.37
N ALA A 69 19.41 3.45 -0.41
CA ALA A 69 20.19 2.22 -0.43
C ALA A 69 20.81 1.93 0.94
N LEU A 70 21.33 2.96 1.61
CA LEU A 70 21.85 2.85 2.97
C LEU A 70 20.71 2.56 3.98
N HIS A 71 19.56 3.22 3.84
CA HIS A 71 18.39 2.98 4.68
C HIS A 71 17.95 1.51 4.64
N PHE A 72 17.77 0.93 3.45
CA PHE A 72 17.42 -0.48 3.28
C PHE A 72 18.54 -1.45 3.71
N ALA A 73 19.81 -1.05 3.59
CA ALA A 73 20.93 -1.87 4.04
C ALA A 73 21.07 -1.93 5.58
N ILE A 74 20.74 -0.83 6.27
CA ILE A 74 20.80 -0.74 7.74
C ILE A 74 19.57 -1.39 8.38
N LEU A 75 18.37 -1.04 7.90
CA LEU A 75 17.11 -1.49 8.51
C LEU A 75 16.64 -2.82 7.92
N ARG A 76 17.25 -3.90 8.41
CA ARG A 76 16.99 -5.27 7.91
C ARG A 76 16.06 -6.09 8.80
N ASN A 77 15.48 -5.53 9.86
CA ASN A 77 14.59 -6.23 10.78
C ASN A 77 13.14 -5.79 10.55
N SER A 78 12.20 -6.72 10.70
CA SER A 78 10.75 -6.45 10.66
C SER A 78 10.31 -5.59 11.85
N GLY A 79 9.29 -4.76 11.64
CA GLY A 79 8.76 -3.83 12.64
C GLY A 79 7.41 -3.26 12.22
N PRO A 80 6.70 -2.51 13.08
CA PRO A 80 5.29 -2.15 12.86
C PRO A 80 5.02 -1.31 11.59
N GLY A 81 6.04 -0.61 11.07
CA GLY A 81 5.93 0.19 9.85
C GLY A 81 6.18 -0.57 8.55
N ASP A 82 6.61 -1.83 8.59
CA ASP A 82 6.89 -2.62 7.38
C ASP A 82 5.64 -2.96 6.56
N ALA A 83 4.46 -2.85 7.17
CA ALA A 83 3.19 -3.13 6.53
C ALA A 83 2.86 -2.20 5.35
N GLN A 84 3.46 -1.00 5.29
CA GLN A 84 3.34 -0.08 4.16
C GLN A 84 4.19 -0.50 2.95
N MET A 85 5.07 -1.48 3.10
CA MET A 85 5.88 -2.04 2.01
C MET A 85 5.21 -3.25 1.38
N SER A 86 5.63 -3.60 0.15
CA SER A 86 5.14 -4.80 -0.53
C SER A 86 5.45 -6.08 0.29
N SER A 87 4.60 -7.10 0.20
CA SER A 87 4.83 -8.36 0.93
C SER A 87 6.15 -9.03 0.54
N LEU A 88 6.56 -8.88 -0.73
CA LEU A 88 7.84 -9.39 -1.23
C LEU A 88 9.05 -8.69 -0.57
N PHE A 89 8.95 -7.38 -0.32
CA PHE A 89 9.99 -6.65 0.44
C PHE A 89 10.03 -7.10 1.89
N GLN A 90 8.87 -7.25 2.54
CA GLN A 90 8.79 -7.71 3.93
C GLN A 90 9.35 -9.14 4.10
N ALA A 91 9.20 -10.00 3.10
CA ALA A 91 9.82 -11.33 3.08
C ALA A 91 11.36 -11.30 3.10
N GLY A 92 11.98 -10.19 2.70
CA GLY A 92 13.43 -9.99 2.80
C GLY A 92 13.91 -9.53 4.19
N LEU A 93 13.01 -9.12 5.09
CA LEU A 93 13.36 -8.61 6.43
C LEU A 93 13.55 -9.75 7.43
N ARG A 94 14.56 -9.64 8.31
CA ARG A 94 14.79 -10.59 9.40
C ARG A 94 13.66 -10.51 10.45
N GLY A 95 13.23 -11.66 10.95
CA GLY A 95 12.16 -11.76 11.94
C GLY A 95 10.74 -11.78 11.34
N ASN A 96 10.61 -11.89 10.02
CA ASN A 96 9.32 -12.16 9.38
C ASN A 96 8.87 -13.62 9.62
N GLN A 97 7.57 -13.87 9.50
CA GLN A 97 6.96 -15.21 9.67
C GLN A 97 6.61 -15.87 8.34
N PHE A 98 7.11 -15.36 7.21
CA PHE A 98 6.72 -15.86 5.89
C PHE A 98 7.43 -17.15 5.50
N THR A 99 8.49 -17.53 6.20
CA THR A 99 9.22 -18.79 6.00
C THR A 99 8.37 -20.03 6.28
N SER A 100 7.40 -19.91 7.20
CA SER A 100 6.42 -20.95 7.49
C SER A 100 5.24 -20.99 6.51
N ASN A 101 5.09 -19.99 5.63
CA ASN A 101 4.00 -19.99 4.67
C ASN A 101 4.15 -21.18 3.71
N PRO A 102 3.13 -22.03 3.54
CA PRO A 102 3.12 -22.96 2.43
C PRO A 102 3.10 -22.19 1.10
N LEU A 103 3.76 -22.75 0.08
CA LEU A 103 3.96 -22.07 -1.19
C LEU A 103 2.65 -21.93 -1.98
N GLU A 104 1.93 -23.04 -2.16
CA GLU A 104 0.74 -23.12 -3.01
C GLU A 104 -0.50 -22.97 -2.16
N VAL A 105 -1.41 -22.07 -2.54
CA VAL A 105 -2.66 -21.85 -1.81
C VAL A 105 -3.63 -22.96 -2.19
N ALA A 106 -4.27 -23.57 -1.20
CA ALA A 106 -5.26 -24.62 -1.40
C ALA A 106 -6.63 -24.21 -0.85
N LEU A 107 -7.65 -24.92 -1.28
CA LEU A 107 -8.96 -24.85 -0.64
C LEU A 107 -8.87 -25.36 0.79
N GLY A 108 -9.53 -24.67 1.72
CA GLY A 108 -9.43 -24.86 3.16
C GLY A 108 -8.26 -24.10 3.80
N SER A 109 -7.35 -23.53 3.01
CA SER A 109 -6.26 -22.72 3.56
C SER A 109 -6.76 -21.45 4.24
N LYS A 110 -6.12 -21.12 5.35
CA LYS A 110 -6.24 -19.80 5.97
C LYS A 110 -5.21 -18.87 5.37
N VAL A 111 -5.64 -17.67 4.96
CA VAL A 111 -4.81 -16.68 4.28
C VAL A 111 -5.08 -15.28 4.80
N SER A 112 -4.07 -14.42 4.74
CA SER A 112 -4.27 -12.98 4.73
C SER A 112 -4.03 -12.44 3.33
N ILE A 113 -4.91 -11.56 2.86
CA ILE A 113 -4.90 -11.06 1.48
C ILE A 113 -4.56 -9.58 1.53
N LYS A 114 -3.54 -9.15 0.78
CA LYS A 114 -3.07 -7.77 0.75
C LYS A 114 -3.34 -7.12 -0.59
N ASN A 115 -3.76 -5.87 -0.56
CA ASN A 115 -3.87 -5.04 -1.76
C ASN A 115 -2.48 -4.59 -2.22
N THR A 116 -2.17 -4.77 -3.50
CA THR A 116 -0.85 -4.44 -4.08
C THR A 116 -0.72 -2.99 -4.55
N GLY A 117 -1.81 -2.22 -4.53
CA GLY A 117 -1.78 -0.79 -4.80
C GLY A 117 -0.88 -0.06 -3.79
N TYR A 118 -0.29 1.06 -4.20
CA TYR A 118 0.51 1.89 -3.29
C TYR A 118 -0.34 2.29 -2.09
N GLY A 119 0.12 2.08 -0.86
CA GLY A 119 -0.68 2.37 0.35
C GLY A 119 -1.80 1.34 0.63
N GLY A 120 -1.83 0.23 -0.10
CA GLY A 120 -2.80 -0.85 0.10
C GLY A 120 -2.67 -1.54 1.46
N GLY A 121 -3.80 -1.92 2.04
CA GLY A 121 -3.89 -2.64 3.31
C GLY A 121 -4.16 -4.14 3.15
N LEU A 122 -4.24 -4.83 4.28
CA LEU A 122 -4.74 -6.19 4.40
C LEU A 122 -6.27 -6.18 4.41
N LEU A 123 -6.89 -7.09 3.67
CA LEU A 123 -8.34 -7.28 3.69
C LEU A 123 -8.77 -7.65 5.12
N HIS A 124 -9.65 -6.84 5.69
CA HIS A 124 -9.98 -6.83 7.09
C HIS A 124 -11.49 -6.83 7.29
N SER A 125 -11.95 -7.43 8.38
CA SER A 125 -13.34 -7.29 8.81
C SER A 125 -13.47 -7.39 10.33
N HIS A 126 -14.40 -6.63 10.90
CA HIS A 126 -14.65 -6.58 12.34
C HIS A 126 -16.15 -6.56 12.59
N VAL A 127 -16.57 -6.82 13.84
CA VAL A 127 -17.99 -7.05 14.19
C VAL A 127 -18.92 -5.85 13.95
N GLN A 128 -18.40 -4.64 13.83
CA GLN A 128 -19.19 -3.43 13.55
C GLN A 128 -19.79 -3.46 12.13
N THR A 129 -21.01 -2.96 12.02
CA THR A 129 -21.78 -2.91 10.76
C THR A 129 -21.76 -1.53 10.12
N TYR A 130 -22.05 -1.44 8.83
CA TYR A 130 -22.21 -0.14 8.18
C TYR A 130 -23.38 0.63 8.81
N PRO A 131 -23.22 1.94 9.12
CA PRO A 131 -24.30 2.75 9.68
C PRO A 131 -25.39 3.09 8.64
N GLU A 132 -25.03 3.05 7.36
CA GLU A 132 -25.89 3.25 6.20
C GLU A 132 -25.69 2.10 5.20
N GLY A 133 -26.40 2.11 4.07
CA GLY A 133 -26.27 1.04 3.08
C GLY A 133 -26.99 -0.24 3.54
N SER A 134 -26.29 -1.37 3.55
CA SER A 134 -26.91 -2.66 3.84
C SER A 134 -27.11 -2.95 5.33
N GLY A 135 -26.42 -2.21 6.21
CA GLY A 135 -26.36 -2.53 7.64
C GLY A 135 -25.62 -3.83 7.96
N GLN A 136 -24.88 -4.41 7.01
CA GLN A 136 -24.09 -5.64 7.20
C GLN A 136 -22.71 -5.35 7.79
N GLN A 137 -21.96 -6.41 8.13
CA GLN A 137 -20.63 -6.30 8.73
C GLN A 137 -19.65 -5.60 7.78
N GLN A 138 -18.85 -4.68 8.31
CA GLN A 138 -17.92 -3.88 7.51
C GLN A 138 -16.76 -4.73 6.99
N VAL A 139 -16.37 -4.50 5.72
CA VAL A 139 -15.12 -5.01 5.15
C VAL A 139 -14.28 -3.81 4.72
N THR A 140 -13.02 -3.82 5.13
CA THR A 140 -12.09 -2.69 4.98
C THR A 140 -10.70 -3.20 4.60
N CYS A 141 -9.77 -2.27 4.39
CA CYS A 141 -8.35 -2.55 4.33
C CYS A 141 -7.65 -1.93 5.54
N TYR A 142 -6.91 -2.76 6.29
CA TYR A 142 -6.20 -2.37 7.51
C TYR A 142 -4.69 -2.56 7.35
N HIS A 143 -3.90 -1.60 7.82
CA HIS A 143 -2.44 -1.62 7.63
C HIS A 143 -1.67 -2.39 8.70
N HIS A 144 -2.30 -2.94 9.71
CA HIS A 144 -1.57 -3.68 10.75
C HIS A 144 -1.94 -5.16 10.74
N LYS A 145 -1.01 -6.00 11.19
CA LYS A 145 -1.23 -7.43 11.37
C LYS A 145 -2.22 -7.64 12.52
N ASP A 146 -3.32 -8.30 12.23
CA ASP A 146 -4.42 -8.57 13.15
C ASP A 146 -5.04 -9.93 12.78
N THR A 147 -5.58 -10.64 13.76
CA THR A 147 -6.31 -11.91 13.54
C THR A 147 -7.56 -11.71 12.68
N ASN A 148 -8.15 -10.52 12.69
CA ASN A 148 -9.28 -10.10 11.85
C ASN A 148 -8.88 -9.83 10.38
N ASN A 149 -7.63 -10.07 10.00
CA ASN A 149 -7.20 -10.08 8.60
C ASN A 149 -7.26 -11.48 7.99
N ASN A 150 -7.66 -12.49 8.76
CA ASN A 150 -7.62 -13.88 8.33
C ASN A 150 -8.91 -14.30 7.62
N TRP A 151 -8.73 -14.89 6.45
CA TRP A 151 -9.79 -15.41 5.61
C TRP A 151 -9.52 -16.88 5.29
N ILE A 152 -10.57 -17.69 5.22
CA ILE A 152 -10.51 -19.10 4.84
C ILE A 152 -11.01 -19.21 3.40
N VAL A 153 -10.20 -19.78 2.52
CA VAL A 153 -10.59 -20.02 1.12
C VAL A 153 -11.46 -21.26 1.07
N LYS A 154 -12.73 -21.12 0.70
CA LYS A 154 -13.67 -22.24 0.51
C LYS A 154 -14.15 -22.33 -0.92
N ARG A 155 -14.73 -23.49 -1.27
CA ARG A 155 -15.38 -23.70 -2.56
C ARG A 155 -16.63 -22.82 -2.72
N ALA A 156 -17.00 -22.62 -3.98
CA ALA A 156 -18.32 -22.14 -4.39
C ALA A 156 -19.47 -22.93 -3.71
N HIS A 157 -20.65 -22.32 -3.68
CA HIS A 157 -21.82 -22.89 -2.99
C HIS A 157 -22.23 -24.25 -3.59
N GLY A 158 -22.68 -25.19 -2.74
CA GLY A 158 -23.20 -26.50 -3.16
C GLY A 158 -22.16 -27.60 -3.37
N LEU A 159 -20.88 -27.35 -3.09
CA LEU A 159 -19.81 -28.36 -3.11
C LEU A 159 -19.45 -28.79 -1.68
N SER A 160 -19.02 -30.05 -1.51
CA SER A 160 -18.60 -30.62 -0.23
C SER A 160 -17.57 -29.72 0.48
N THR A 161 -17.79 -29.47 1.77
CA THR A 161 -16.98 -28.62 2.66
C THR A 161 -16.02 -29.41 3.55
N ASP A 162 -16.01 -30.74 3.45
CA ASP A 162 -15.20 -31.60 4.31
C ASP A 162 -13.77 -31.74 3.74
N PHE A 163 -12.99 -30.67 3.89
CA PHE A 163 -11.62 -30.60 3.38
C PHE A 163 -10.68 -31.60 4.06
N GLU A 164 -11.01 -32.14 5.24
CA GLU A 164 -10.13 -33.08 5.95
C GLU A 164 -10.11 -34.48 5.32
N LYS A 165 -11.18 -34.85 4.60
CA LYS A 165 -11.34 -36.19 4.00
C LYS A 165 -11.01 -36.26 2.51
N GLU A 166 -10.85 -35.11 1.88
CA GLU A 166 -10.61 -35.00 0.43
C GLU A 166 -9.16 -34.66 0.11
N ASP A 167 -8.71 -35.03 -1.08
CA ASP A 167 -7.39 -34.65 -1.60
C ASP A 167 -7.21 -33.13 -1.59
N ILE A 168 -5.97 -32.68 -1.36
CA ILE A 168 -5.64 -31.25 -1.33
C ILE A 168 -5.89 -30.67 -2.72
N GLN A 169 -6.77 -29.67 -2.81
CA GLN A 169 -7.06 -28.97 -4.05
C GLN A 169 -6.38 -27.62 -4.07
N ILE A 170 -5.37 -27.50 -4.91
CA ILE A 170 -4.62 -26.27 -5.14
C ILE A 170 -5.48 -25.29 -5.94
N LEU A 171 -5.44 -24.02 -5.53
CA LEU A 171 -6.16 -22.93 -6.17
C LEU A 171 -5.47 -22.52 -7.47
N HIS A 172 -6.25 -22.48 -8.55
CA HIS A 172 -5.79 -22.12 -9.89
C HIS A 172 -6.53 -20.88 -10.43
N ASP A 173 -5.96 -20.30 -11.49
CA ASP A 173 -6.59 -19.26 -12.29
C ASP A 173 -7.95 -19.72 -12.83
N GLY A 174 -8.96 -18.87 -12.68
CA GLY A 174 -10.35 -19.13 -13.07
C GLY A 174 -11.19 -19.85 -12.01
N ASP A 175 -10.59 -20.30 -10.90
CA ASP A 175 -11.35 -20.96 -9.84
C ASP A 175 -12.33 -20.00 -9.17
N THR A 176 -13.52 -20.51 -8.86
CA THR A 176 -14.56 -19.78 -8.11
C THR A 176 -14.50 -20.19 -6.64
N VAL A 177 -14.29 -19.22 -5.76
CA VAL A 177 -14.13 -19.42 -4.32
C VAL A 177 -15.07 -18.53 -3.51
N ARG A 178 -15.24 -18.88 -2.25
CA ARG A 178 -15.79 -18.02 -1.20
C ARG A 178 -14.68 -17.71 -0.21
N LEU A 179 -14.64 -16.49 0.28
CA LEU A 179 -13.71 -16.07 1.32
C LEU A 179 -14.50 -15.91 2.62
N ILE A 180 -14.19 -16.72 3.62
CA ILE A 180 -14.88 -16.67 4.92
C ILE A 180 -13.97 -16.01 5.94
N HIS A 181 -14.43 -14.94 6.58
CA HIS A 181 -13.69 -14.29 7.64
C HIS A 181 -13.57 -15.23 8.86
N GLU A 182 -12.34 -15.53 9.31
CA GLU A 182 -12.08 -16.55 10.35
C GLU A 182 -12.80 -16.21 11.66
N SER A 183 -12.64 -14.99 12.16
CA SER A 183 -13.13 -14.60 13.49
C SER A 183 -14.67 -14.51 13.57
N THR A 184 -15.34 -14.11 12.49
CA THR A 184 -16.81 -13.88 12.50
C THR A 184 -17.60 -14.88 11.67
N SER A 185 -16.92 -15.78 10.95
CA SER A 185 -17.53 -16.81 10.10
C SER A 185 -18.52 -16.26 9.05
N ARG A 186 -18.31 -15.01 8.60
CA ARG A 186 -19.11 -14.36 7.54
C ARG A 186 -18.42 -14.50 6.18
N ASN A 187 -19.19 -14.61 5.11
CA ASN A 187 -18.68 -14.64 3.75
C ASN A 187 -18.38 -13.22 3.26
N LEU A 188 -17.31 -13.05 2.49
CA LEU A 188 -17.08 -11.85 1.69
C LEU A 188 -18.18 -11.73 0.63
N HIS A 189 -18.93 -10.65 0.68
CA HIS A 189 -20.17 -10.48 -0.03
C HIS A 189 -20.19 -9.16 -0.81
N SER A 190 -20.89 -9.11 -1.95
CA SER A 190 -21.20 -7.85 -2.60
C SER A 190 -22.59 -7.86 -3.23
N HIS A 191 -23.25 -6.70 -3.20
CA HIS A 191 -24.65 -6.54 -3.61
C HIS A 191 -24.87 -5.24 -4.35
N ARG A 192 -26.07 -5.05 -4.91
CA ARG A 192 -26.46 -3.83 -5.62
C ARG A 192 -26.84 -2.67 -4.67
N ILE A 193 -26.08 -2.50 -3.60
CA ILE A 193 -26.16 -1.38 -2.66
C ILE A 193 -24.91 -0.54 -2.86
N LYS A 194 -25.06 0.79 -2.89
CA LYS A 194 -23.95 1.70 -3.21
C LYS A 194 -22.88 1.66 -2.12
N ALA A 195 -21.61 1.71 -2.53
CA ALA A 195 -20.49 1.83 -1.61
C ALA A 195 -20.58 3.13 -0.77
N PRO A 196 -20.10 3.15 0.50
CA PRO A 196 -20.28 4.27 1.41
C PRO A 196 -19.65 5.60 0.95
N LEU A 197 -18.47 5.56 0.33
CA LEU A 197 -17.73 6.74 -0.13
C LEU A 197 -17.60 6.78 -1.65
N THR A 198 -17.23 5.65 -2.28
CA THR A 198 -16.98 5.63 -3.72
C THR A 198 -18.28 5.52 -4.51
N SER A 199 -18.84 6.68 -4.83
CA SER A 199 -20.07 6.84 -5.60
C SER A 199 -20.05 6.05 -6.92
N GLY A 200 -21.17 5.37 -7.20
CA GLY A 200 -21.35 4.58 -8.42
C GLY A 200 -20.68 3.21 -8.40
N GLN A 201 -20.17 2.77 -7.25
CA GLN A 201 -19.63 1.42 -7.03
C GLN A 201 -20.50 0.64 -6.05
N TRP A 202 -20.32 -0.68 -6.01
CA TRP A 202 -21.07 -1.55 -5.11
C TRP A 202 -20.36 -1.74 -3.77
N GLU A 203 -21.14 -1.72 -2.69
CA GLU A 203 -20.68 -2.02 -1.34
C GLU A 203 -20.17 -3.48 -1.29
N VAL A 204 -19.05 -3.65 -0.59
CA VAL A 204 -18.54 -4.97 -0.21
C VAL A 204 -18.69 -5.07 1.30
N SER A 205 -19.26 -6.17 1.75
CA SER A 205 -19.62 -6.41 3.14
C SER A 205 -19.24 -7.85 3.52
N ALA A 206 -19.39 -8.18 4.80
CA ALA A 206 -19.36 -9.56 5.25
C ALA A 206 -20.76 -9.98 5.71
N TYR A 207 -21.29 -11.04 5.12
CA TYR A 207 -22.68 -11.48 5.36
C TYR A 207 -22.81 -13.00 5.43
N GLY A 208 -23.97 -13.46 5.91
CA GLY A 208 -24.31 -14.89 5.89
C GLY A 208 -23.47 -15.70 6.87
N SER A 209 -23.29 -16.98 6.58
CA SER A 209 -22.39 -17.88 7.31
C SER A 209 -22.03 -19.04 6.39
N ASP A 210 -21.34 -20.06 6.89
CA ASP A 210 -21.11 -21.27 6.08
C ASP A 210 -22.40 -21.99 5.67
N GLN A 211 -23.50 -21.78 6.41
CA GLN A 211 -24.82 -22.36 6.14
C GLN A 211 -25.77 -21.41 5.41
N VAL A 212 -25.54 -20.10 5.55
CA VAL A 212 -26.35 -19.05 4.91
C VAL A 212 -25.49 -18.44 3.83
N VAL A 213 -25.58 -19.02 2.64
CA VAL A 213 -24.74 -18.72 1.48
C VAL A 213 -25.63 -18.42 0.30
N ASP A 214 -25.27 -17.42 -0.50
CA ASP A 214 -25.91 -17.15 -1.76
C ASP A 214 -24.89 -16.98 -2.90
N SER A 215 -25.39 -16.71 -4.11
CA SER A 215 -24.55 -16.50 -5.30
C SER A 215 -23.73 -15.21 -5.24
N ASN A 216 -23.98 -14.32 -4.28
CA ASN A 216 -23.27 -13.05 -4.09
C ASN A 216 -22.06 -13.18 -3.13
N ASP A 217 -21.76 -14.41 -2.69
CA ASP A 217 -20.58 -14.73 -1.89
C ASP A 217 -19.41 -15.25 -2.76
N GLU A 218 -19.64 -15.41 -4.07
CA GLU A 218 -18.74 -16.12 -4.99
C GLU A 218 -17.83 -15.16 -5.78
N TRP A 219 -16.53 -15.43 -5.70
CA TRP A 219 -15.46 -14.65 -6.31
C TRP A 219 -14.61 -15.54 -7.22
N VAL A 220 -14.41 -15.11 -8.46
CA VAL A 220 -13.53 -15.76 -9.43
C VAL A 220 -12.13 -15.20 -9.25
N VAL A 221 -11.16 -16.09 -9.08
CA VAL A 221 -9.74 -15.75 -8.97
C VAL A 221 -9.17 -15.57 -10.37
N GLU A 222 -8.61 -14.40 -10.66
CA GLU A 222 -7.99 -14.09 -11.96
C GLU A 222 -6.50 -13.78 -11.75
N VAL A 223 -5.61 -14.71 -12.08
CA VAL A 223 -4.16 -14.52 -11.95
C VAL A 223 -3.68 -13.45 -12.92
N VAL A 224 -2.97 -12.45 -12.40
CA VAL A 224 -2.39 -11.36 -13.20
C VAL A 224 -0.96 -11.66 -13.57
N GLU A 225 -0.12 -11.89 -12.55
CA GLU A 225 1.29 -12.13 -12.73
C GLU A 225 1.82 -12.99 -11.58
N ASP A 226 2.68 -13.95 -11.90
CA ASP A 226 3.49 -14.67 -10.93
C ASP A 226 4.95 -14.24 -11.07
N HIS A 227 5.49 -13.67 -9.99
CA HIS A 227 6.88 -13.24 -9.88
C HIS A 227 7.83 -14.35 -9.37
N SER A 228 7.33 -15.57 -9.18
CA SER A 228 8.14 -16.71 -8.77
C SER A 228 9.06 -17.22 -9.89
N GLN A 229 10.03 -18.06 -9.52
CA GLN A 229 10.90 -18.76 -10.48
C GLN A 229 10.25 -20.04 -11.04
N TYR A 230 9.06 -20.40 -10.54
CA TYR A 230 8.36 -21.62 -10.93
C TYR A 230 7.67 -21.46 -12.29
N PRO A 231 7.31 -22.57 -12.95
CA PRO A 231 6.49 -22.52 -14.16
C PRO A 231 5.17 -21.78 -13.92
N LYS A 232 4.83 -20.91 -14.87
CA LYS A 232 3.58 -20.13 -14.87
C LYS A 232 2.41 -21.03 -15.29
N ASN A 233 1.99 -21.91 -14.39
CA ASN A 233 0.93 -22.89 -14.59
C ASN A 233 -0.44 -22.43 -14.05
N GLY A 234 -0.59 -21.16 -13.69
CA GLY A 234 -1.84 -20.61 -13.15
C GLY A 234 -2.10 -20.93 -11.68
N ILE A 235 -1.17 -21.59 -10.97
CA ILE A 235 -1.29 -21.83 -9.53
C ILE A 235 -1.15 -20.53 -8.75
N VAL A 236 -2.01 -20.33 -7.76
CA VAL A 236 -1.90 -19.22 -6.82
C VAL A 236 -0.87 -19.56 -5.73
N ARG A 237 0.23 -18.81 -5.73
CA ARG A 237 1.31 -18.94 -4.75
C ARG A 237 1.34 -17.77 -3.77
N SER A 238 1.68 -18.06 -2.52
CA SER A 238 1.87 -17.02 -1.51
C SER A 238 3.02 -16.06 -1.91
N LEU A 239 2.84 -14.77 -1.59
CA LEU A 239 3.74 -13.63 -1.85
C LEU A 239 4.04 -13.27 -3.31
N THR A 240 4.11 -14.25 -4.22
CA THR A 240 4.64 -14.09 -5.58
C THR A 240 3.55 -13.93 -6.63
N THR A 241 2.42 -14.62 -6.45
CA THR A 241 1.28 -14.49 -7.34
C THR A 241 0.44 -13.28 -6.97
N THR A 242 0.17 -12.46 -7.96
CA THR A 242 -0.78 -11.36 -7.91
C THR A 242 -2.02 -11.76 -8.70
N PHE A 243 -3.21 -11.52 -8.14
CA PHE A 243 -4.48 -11.92 -8.72
C PHE A 243 -5.55 -10.86 -8.47
N ARG A 244 -6.65 -10.90 -9.22
CA ARG A 244 -7.86 -10.13 -8.97
C ARG A 244 -8.95 -11.06 -8.46
N LEU A 245 -9.90 -10.48 -7.74
CA LEU A 245 -11.12 -11.17 -7.32
C LEU A 245 -12.30 -10.51 -8.04
N ARG A 246 -12.87 -11.23 -9.00
CA ARG A 246 -14.06 -10.80 -9.73
C ARG A 246 -15.31 -11.37 -9.07
N HIS A 247 -16.25 -10.52 -8.71
CA HIS A 247 -17.53 -10.97 -8.19
C HIS A 247 -18.31 -11.72 -9.29
N ARG A 248 -18.67 -12.99 -9.06
CA ARG A 248 -19.23 -13.87 -10.10
C ARG A 248 -20.52 -13.33 -10.72
N MET A 249 -21.45 -12.86 -9.88
CA MET A 249 -22.78 -12.43 -10.31
C MET A 249 -22.83 -10.98 -10.83
N LEU A 250 -22.00 -10.11 -10.27
CA LEU A 250 -22.01 -8.68 -10.61
C LEU A 250 -20.95 -8.32 -11.67
N GLY A 251 -19.96 -9.18 -11.88
CA GLY A 251 -18.86 -8.96 -12.82
C GLY A 251 -17.87 -7.85 -12.41
N CYS A 252 -18.06 -7.22 -11.25
CA CYS A 252 -17.20 -6.16 -10.72
C CYS A 252 -15.94 -6.72 -10.03
N LEU A 253 -14.92 -5.87 -9.86
CA LEU A 253 -13.64 -6.25 -9.25
C LEU A 253 -13.51 -5.76 -7.81
N LEU A 254 -13.08 -6.62 -6.90
CA LEU A 254 -12.75 -6.22 -5.52
C LEU A 254 -11.59 -5.20 -5.54
N THR A 255 -11.83 -4.00 -5.01
CA THR A 255 -10.93 -2.85 -5.18
C THR A 255 -10.82 -2.03 -3.90
N ALA A 256 -9.63 -1.45 -3.64
CA ALA A 256 -9.35 -0.54 -2.53
C ALA A 256 -8.45 0.63 -2.98
N GLU A 257 -9.04 1.83 -3.17
CA GLU A 257 -8.34 3.04 -3.69
C GLU A 257 -7.89 4.02 -2.58
N ASN A 258 -7.46 3.51 -1.42
CA ASN A 258 -6.95 4.29 -0.28
C ASN A 258 -7.85 5.43 0.22
N LYS A 259 -9.16 5.35 -0.01
CA LYS A 259 -10.11 6.29 0.58
C LYS A 259 -10.42 5.84 2.00
N ASN A 260 -10.04 6.66 2.97
CA ASN A 260 -10.28 6.34 4.36
C ASN A 260 -11.75 6.57 4.70
N LEU A 261 -12.37 5.56 5.31
CA LEU A 261 -13.70 5.66 5.89
C LEU A 261 -13.72 6.73 6.99
N PRO A 262 -14.88 7.34 7.28
CA PRO A 262 -15.02 8.23 8.43
C PRO A 262 -14.79 7.50 9.77
N GLN A 263 -14.97 8.24 10.88
CA GLN A 263 -14.72 7.71 12.22
C GLN A 263 -15.48 6.42 12.54
N TRP A 264 -16.68 6.23 11.98
CA TRP A 264 -17.48 5.00 12.16
C TRP A 264 -16.83 3.74 11.55
N GLY A 265 -15.92 3.91 10.59
CA GLY A 265 -15.13 2.84 9.96
C GLY A 265 -13.67 2.87 10.42
N PHE A 266 -13.40 3.48 11.59
CA PHE A 266 -12.09 3.54 12.23
C PHE A 266 -10.97 4.15 11.37
N ARG A 267 -11.31 4.99 10.37
CA ARG A 267 -10.35 5.56 9.41
C ARG A 267 -9.58 4.51 8.60
N GLN A 268 -10.13 3.30 8.48
CA GLN A 268 -9.59 2.25 7.62
C GLN A 268 -9.95 2.51 6.16
N ILE A 269 -9.27 1.84 5.22
CA ILE A 269 -9.52 2.04 3.79
C ILE A 269 -10.82 1.35 3.37
N GLU A 270 -11.65 2.05 2.59
CA GLU A 270 -12.85 1.50 1.95
C GLU A 270 -12.49 0.38 0.96
N VAL A 271 -13.19 -0.75 1.08
CA VAL A 271 -13.20 -1.82 0.08
C VAL A 271 -14.55 -1.79 -0.62
N TYR A 272 -14.52 -1.83 -1.95
CA TYR A 272 -15.73 -1.79 -2.78
C TYR A 272 -15.56 -2.68 -4.03
N CYS A 273 -16.66 -2.95 -4.73
CA CYS A 273 -16.64 -3.71 -5.98
C CYS A 273 -16.76 -2.75 -7.17
N ASP A 274 -15.69 -2.62 -7.96
CA ASP A 274 -15.58 -1.68 -9.09
C ASP A 274 -16.38 -2.18 -10.31
N GLN A 275 -17.54 -1.56 -10.54
CA GLN A 275 -18.44 -1.80 -11.66
C GLN A 275 -17.80 -1.46 -13.01
N ARG A 276 -16.82 -0.53 -13.03
CA ARG A 276 -16.11 -0.16 -14.26
C ARG A 276 -15.20 -1.27 -14.76
N ASN A 277 -14.90 -2.25 -13.91
CA ASN A 277 -14.07 -3.40 -14.25
C ASN A 277 -12.69 -2.99 -14.82
N ARG A 278 -12.03 -2.03 -14.16
CA ARG A 278 -10.71 -1.52 -14.56
C ARG A 278 -9.62 -2.52 -14.21
N THR A 279 -9.32 -3.42 -15.14
CA THR A 279 -8.26 -4.42 -14.98
C THR A 279 -6.85 -3.82 -14.97
N ASP A 280 -6.68 -2.61 -15.48
CA ASP A 280 -5.43 -1.85 -15.47
C ASP A 280 -5.08 -1.22 -14.11
N SER A 281 -6.05 -1.15 -13.18
CA SER A 281 -5.85 -0.52 -11.88
C SER A 281 -5.07 -1.43 -10.92
N SER A 282 -3.96 -0.93 -10.38
CA SER A 282 -3.18 -1.60 -9.33
C SER A 282 -3.98 -1.81 -8.03
N HIS A 283 -4.99 -0.99 -7.78
CA HIS A 283 -5.86 -1.07 -6.60
C HIS A 283 -6.85 -2.24 -6.63
N SER A 284 -6.98 -2.92 -7.77
CA SER A 284 -7.81 -4.13 -7.93
C SER A 284 -7.02 -5.44 -7.80
N ILE A 285 -5.69 -5.32 -7.63
CA ILE A 285 -4.77 -6.45 -7.62
C ILE A 285 -4.38 -6.77 -6.18
N TRP A 286 -4.45 -8.05 -5.84
CA TRP A 286 -4.23 -8.61 -4.51
C TRP A 286 -3.15 -9.69 -4.55
N ASN A 287 -2.54 -9.96 -3.40
CA ASN A 287 -1.66 -11.11 -3.20
C ASN A 287 -1.95 -11.77 -1.86
N VAL A 288 -1.66 -13.06 -1.74
CA VAL A 288 -1.67 -13.74 -0.44
C VAL A 288 -0.39 -13.38 0.30
N GLU A 289 -0.50 -12.76 1.48
CA GLU A 289 0.64 -12.32 2.30
C GLU A 289 1.03 -13.40 3.32
N GLN A 290 0.10 -13.81 4.18
CA GLN A 290 0.30 -14.94 5.09
C GLN A 290 -0.56 -16.12 4.65
N HIS A 291 -0.04 -17.32 4.88
CA HIS A 291 -0.71 -18.55 4.48
C HIS A 291 -0.44 -19.63 5.55
N TRP A 292 -1.51 -20.27 6.01
CA TRP A 292 -1.46 -21.39 6.95
C TRP A 292 -2.32 -22.54 6.44
N ASN A 293 -1.71 -23.73 6.40
CA ASN A 293 -2.39 -24.99 6.11
C ASN A 293 -1.52 -26.15 6.60
N ASP A 294 -2.00 -26.88 7.61
CA ASP A 294 -1.24 -27.98 8.24
C ASP A 294 -1.02 -29.18 7.31
N ARG A 295 -1.77 -29.26 6.21
CA ARG A 295 -1.66 -30.34 5.21
C ARG A 295 -0.59 -30.08 4.15
N LEU A 296 -0.06 -28.87 4.08
CA LEU A 296 0.93 -28.46 3.07
C LEU A 296 2.31 -28.25 3.71
N PRO A 297 3.40 -28.57 2.99
CA PRO A 297 4.74 -28.31 3.48
C PRO A 297 5.03 -26.79 3.52
N PRO A 298 5.83 -26.32 4.49
CA PRO A 298 6.28 -24.93 4.52
C PRO A 298 7.18 -24.61 3.31
N GLY A 299 7.06 -23.40 2.77
CA GLY A 299 7.71 -22.96 1.52
C GLY A 299 9.22 -22.68 1.61
N GLY A 300 9.78 -22.56 2.82
CA GLY A 300 11.22 -22.37 3.05
C GLY A 300 11.77 -20.94 2.81
N ASP A 301 13.03 -20.72 3.21
CA ASP A 301 13.61 -19.38 3.47
C ASP A 301 14.07 -18.57 2.23
N SER A 302 14.07 -19.10 1.00
CA SER A 302 14.99 -18.57 -0.03
C SER A 302 14.42 -18.12 -1.39
N LEU A 303 13.13 -17.82 -1.53
CA LEU A 303 12.54 -17.59 -2.87
C LEU A 303 12.09 -16.15 -3.17
N TYR A 304 12.21 -15.23 -2.22
CA TYR A 304 11.57 -13.91 -2.32
C TYR A 304 12.59 -12.79 -2.24
N LYS A 305 13.11 -12.33 -3.39
CA LYS A 305 13.93 -11.11 -3.47
C LYS A 305 13.19 -10.03 -4.25
N SER A 306 12.92 -8.92 -3.59
CA SER A 306 12.44 -7.71 -4.24
C SER A 306 13.56 -7.00 -5.00
N LYS A 307 13.19 -6.17 -5.98
CA LYS A 307 14.13 -5.37 -6.76
C LYS A 307 14.24 -3.98 -6.12
N PHE A 308 15.46 -3.53 -5.84
CA PHE A 308 15.72 -2.24 -5.19
C PHE A 308 14.93 -1.07 -5.79
N TRP A 309 14.90 -0.93 -7.12
CA TRP A 309 14.18 0.18 -7.77
C TRP A 309 12.65 0.11 -7.60
N LYS A 310 12.08 -1.11 -7.53
CA LYS A 310 10.66 -1.30 -7.23
C LYS A 310 10.38 -0.85 -5.79
N ASP A 311 11.23 -1.22 -4.85
CA ASP A 311 11.09 -0.86 -3.44
C ASP A 311 11.32 0.63 -3.18
N PHE A 312 12.34 1.21 -3.84
CA PHE A 312 12.64 2.63 -3.80
C PHE A 312 11.45 3.47 -4.27
N TRP A 313 10.88 3.13 -5.43
CA TRP A 313 9.72 3.85 -5.95
C TRP A 313 8.49 3.64 -5.06
N HIS A 314 8.22 2.39 -4.65
CA HIS A 314 7.09 2.07 -3.79
C HIS A 314 7.12 2.83 -2.46
N LEU A 315 8.28 2.90 -1.81
CA LEU A 315 8.43 3.65 -0.57
C LEU A 315 8.24 5.16 -0.81
N ASN A 316 8.74 5.71 -1.90
CA ASN A 316 8.54 7.13 -2.23
C ASN A 316 7.07 7.47 -2.45
N VAL A 317 6.32 6.63 -3.16
CA VAL A 317 4.87 6.82 -3.32
C VAL A 317 4.14 6.64 -1.98
N ALA A 318 4.55 5.69 -1.15
CA ALA A 318 3.99 5.52 0.19
C ALA A 318 4.21 6.75 1.09
N MET A 319 5.41 7.35 1.05
CA MET A 319 5.69 8.63 1.74
C MET A 319 4.80 9.76 1.22
N MET A 320 4.59 9.87 -0.10
CA MET A 320 3.70 10.88 -0.68
C MET A 320 2.25 10.67 -0.25
N THR A 321 1.78 9.42 -0.28
CA THR A 321 0.42 9.05 0.09
C THR A 321 0.18 9.34 1.58
N SER A 322 1.14 8.98 2.44
CA SER A 322 1.08 9.32 3.86
C SER A 322 1.08 10.82 4.11
N ASN A 323 1.88 11.59 3.36
CA ASN A 323 1.91 13.05 3.50
C ASN A 323 0.59 13.70 3.06
N ASN A 324 -0.02 13.19 1.98
CA ASN A 324 -1.33 13.65 1.52
C ASN A 324 -2.48 13.25 2.46
N ALA A 325 -2.29 12.20 3.28
CA ALA A 325 -3.25 11.78 4.29
C ALA A 325 -3.18 12.60 5.60
N LEU A 326 -2.15 13.45 5.77
CA LEU A 326 -2.00 14.34 6.93
C LEU A 326 -2.85 15.62 6.78
N ILE A 327 -4.11 15.47 6.39
CA ILE A 327 -5.08 16.58 6.37
C ILE A 327 -5.64 16.70 7.79
N PRO A 328 -5.49 17.86 8.45
CA PRO A 328 -6.08 18.07 9.77
C PRO A 328 -7.60 17.96 9.69
N ASP A 329 -8.16 17.31 10.69
CA ASP A 329 -9.60 17.13 10.84
C ASP A 329 -10.21 18.49 11.25
N PRO A 330 -11.12 19.09 10.46
CA PRO A 330 -11.65 20.43 10.74
C PRO A 330 -12.41 20.49 12.08
N ASP A 331 -12.93 19.36 12.55
CA ASP A 331 -13.67 19.26 13.80
C ASP A 331 -12.76 19.00 15.01
N LYS A 332 -11.45 18.80 14.77
CA LYS A 332 -10.45 18.60 15.81
C LYS A 332 -9.56 19.84 15.94
N GLU A 333 -9.66 20.53 17.08
CA GLU A 333 -8.73 21.60 17.38
C GLU A 333 -7.32 21.05 17.63
N ASP A 334 -6.39 21.39 16.74
CA ASP A 334 -4.97 21.14 16.92
C ASP A 334 -4.30 22.37 17.54
N VAL A 335 -4.16 22.36 18.86
CA VAL A 335 -3.56 23.45 19.65
C VAL A 335 -2.08 23.70 19.33
N LEU A 336 -1.42 22.82 18.58
CA LEU A 336 -0.02 22.98 18.16
C LEU A 336 0.10 23.47 16.70
N ALA A 337 -0.97 23.38 15.91
CA ALA A 337 -0.94 23.83 14.52
C ALA A 337 -0.95 25.36 14.44
N SER A 338 -0.26 25.90 13.43
CA SER A 338 -0.26 27.33 13.11
C SER A 338 -0.43 27.53 11.60
N ASN A 339 -0.90 28.71 11.22
CA ASN A 339 -1.10 29.09 9.83
C ASN A 339 0.15 29.76 9.25
N PRO A 340 0.49 29.53 7.96
CA PRO A 340 1.65 30.16 7.32
C PRO A 340 1.70 31.68 7.40
N SER A 341 0.55 32.35 7.44
CA SER A 341 0.47 33.81 7.58
C SER A 341 0.90 34.33 8.95
N GLN A 342 0.91 33.47 9.98
CA GLN A 342 1.29 33.83 11.34
C GLN A 342 2.81 33.82 11.55
N TRP A 343 3.56 33.10 10.70
CA TRP A 343 5.01 32.89 10.89
C TRP A 343 5.84 34.17 10.71
N PRO A 344 5.64 35.00 9.65
CA PRO A 344 6.48 36.19 9.44
C PRO A 344 6.29 37.26 10.52
N LEU A 345 5.12 37.28 11.16
CA LEU A 345 4.74 38.27 12.18
C LEU A 345 4.88 37.72 13.61
N LEU A 346 5.33 36.47 13.78
CA LEU A 346 5.43 35.78 15.07
C LEU A 346 4.12 35.86 15.88
N ALA A 347 2.98 35.75 15.20
CA ALA A 347 1.68 35.91 15.84
C ALA A 347 1.34 34.79 16.83
N VAL A 348 1.95 33.60 16.64
CA VAL A 348 1.79 32.42 17.50
C VAL A 348 3.15 31.72 17.64
N GLY A 349 3.52 31.35 18.86
CA GLY A 349 4.69 30.51 19.15
C GLY A 349 4.34 29.03 19.21
N LEU A 350 5.36 28.15 19.14
CA LEU A 350 5.17 26.71 19.27
C LEU A 350 5.68 26.23 20.63
N ARG A 351 4.82 25.54 21.37
CA ARG A 351 5.18 24.93 22.64
C ARG A 351 5.75 23.53 22.43
N MET A 352 6.97 23.30 22.91
CA MET A 352 7.67 22.01 22.72
C MET A 352 7.64 21.08 23.94
N CYS A 353 7.19 21.55 25.11
CA CYS A 353 7.37 20.85 26.38
C CYS A 353 6.29 21.18 27.45
N GLY A 354 6.31 20.47 28.59
CA GLY A 354 5.35 20.62 29.71
C GLY A 354 5.42 21.99 30.40
N TRP A 355 4.31 22.54 30.91
CA TRP A 355 4.25 23.78 31.71
C TRP A 355 4.75 23.61 33.16
N GLY A 356 5.59 22.60 33.42
CA GLY A 356 6.14 22.39 34.76
C GLY A 356 7.21 23.42 35.06
N LEU A 357 7.30 23.92 36.29
CA LEU A 357 8.25 24.95 36.73
C LEU A 357 9.75 24.61 36.49
N MET A 358 10.08 23.36 36.11
CA MET A 358 11.45 22.93 35.76
C MET A 358 11.71 22.84 34.25
N VAL A 359 10.79 23.29 33.40
CA VAL A 359 10.90 23.18 31.96
C VAL A 359 11.03 24.58 31.37
N VAL A 360 12.28 25.02 31.23
CA VAL A 360 12.64 26.34 30.71
C VAL A 360 12.24 26.46 29.24
N GLU A 361 11.46 27.48 28.91
CA GLU A 361 11.32 28.00 27.56
C GLU A 361 12.65 28.67 27.15
N GLU A 362 13.39 28.06 26.23
CA GLU A 362 14.36 28.78 25.39
C GLU A 362 13.70 29.06 24.05
N ILE A 363 13.23 30.29 23.85
CA ILE A 363 13.15 30.88 22.51
C ILE A 363 13.61 32.34 22.66
N GLY A 364 14.86 32.59 22.23
CA GLY A 364 15.39 33.92 21.94
C GLY A 364 15.27 34.25 20.47
#